data_AF-A0A848MWI6-F1
#
_entry.id   AF-A0A848MWI6-F1
#
_cell.length_a   1.000
_cell.length_b   1.000
_cell.length_c   1.000
_cell.angle_alpha   90.00
_cell.angle_beta   90.00
_cell.angle_gamma   90.00
#
_symmetry.space_group_name_H-M   'P 1'
#
loop_
_entity.id
_entity.type
_entity.pdbx_description
1 polymer ?
#
loop_
_entity_poly.entity_id
_entity_poly.type
_entity_poly.pdbx_seq_one_letter_code
_entity_poly.pdbx_strand_id
1 'polypeptide(L)'
;DQEPSVFDRVFGENQANSTFQQVFGRGEQEPIDRSMIQQVLAQVNERENAQNLVHQTEDQEPSLVSVNRPVVPSLPEEKPIILDPKEPENEDTEELPSLPTPPTPPLVPEEPVLPLPPIIGPEEPINPPIVPPIIPPVVETNYSVLEDLFVQAQAIDVSNYLSSSVSTFVYERRVSERMFADQNSTQVQVDTQVSRLRQAMDQLVRKGDSSALKETIKQAEAIDQERYTEATVATLDTVLEEAKQVVSTDEHTQETVDRMNRRLNRALNQLEEKPSLDLALLELERLITHAGTLNREDYTSASYDQFNHVLTDVKALIGE
;
A
#
# COMPACT_ATOMS: atom_id res chain seq x y z
N ASP A 1 39.27 48.79 -1.69
CA ASP A 1 38.28 48.62 -2.77
C ASP A 1 38.35 47.18 -3.26
N GLN A 2 37.51 46.31 -2.69
CA GLN A 2 37.35 44.95 -3.21
C GLN A 2 36.58 45.05 -4.52
N GLU A 3 37.05 44.38 -5.57
CA GLU A 3 36.30 44.30 -6.81
C GLU A 3 34.92 43.68 -6.52
N PRO A 4 33.84 44.22 -7.10
CA PRO A 4 32.52 43.63 -6.95
C PRO A 4 32.56 42.19 -7.45
N SER A 5 31.92 41.29 -6.70
CA SER A 5 31.92 39.88 -7.04
C SER A 5 31.38 39.70 -8.46
N VAL A 6 31.78 38.61 -9.13
CA VAL A 6 31.25 38.27 -10.46
C VAL A 6 29.71 38.27 -10.41
N PHE A 7 29.14 37.91 -9.26
CA PHE A 7 27.71 37.93 -8.99
C PHE A 7 27.10 39.35 -8.93
N ASP A 8 27.75 40.30 -8.25
CA ASP A 8 27.29 41.69 -8.17
C ASP A 8 27.31 42.38 -9.54
N ARG A 9 28.25 41.99 -10.41
CA ARG A 9 28.35 42.46 -11.79
C ARG A 9 27.25 41.91 -12.70
N VAL A 10 26.81 40.67 -12.48
CA VAL A 10 25.79 40.02 -13.31
C VAL A 10 24.37 40.39 -12.84
N PHE A 11 24.12 40.42 -11.52
CA PHE A 11 22.76 40.48 -10.96
C PHE A 11 22.43 41.73 -10.14
N GLY A 12 23.43 42.56 -9.79
CA GLY A 12 23.30 43.84 -9.06
C GLY A 12 22.87 43.69 -7.60
N GLU A 13 23.51 44.42 -6.69
CA GLU A 13 23.27 44.33 -5.23
C GLU A 13 21.83 44.63 -4.80
N ASN A 14 21.04 45.39 -5.59
CA ASN A 14 19.70 45.86 -5.19
C ASN A 14 18.72 46.02 -6.37
N GLN A 15 18.87 45.25 -7.45
CA GLN A 15 18.10 45.38 -8.70
C GLN A 15 18.24 46.74 -9.44
N ALA A 16 18.87 47.75 -8.85
CA ALA A 16 19.22 48.96 -9.58
C ALA A 16 20.50 48.69 -10.40
N ASN A 17 20.39 48.81 -11.73
CA ASN A 17 21.51 48.70 -12.69
C ASN A 17 22.19 47.34 -12.84
N SER A 18 21.49 46.21 -12.62
CA SER A 18 22.06 44.91 -13.01
C SER A 18 22.07 44.71 -14.51
N THR A 19 23.14 44.11 -15.03
CA THR A 19 23.24 43.73 -16.44
C THR A 19 22.09 42.78 -16.83
N PHE A 20 21.67 41.93 -15.90
CA PHE A 20 20.48 41.10 -16.03
C PHE A 20 19.19 41.93 -16.24
N GLN A 21 18.90 42.95 -15.43
CA GLN A 21 17.69 43.78 -15.64
C GLN A 21 17.76 44.68 -16.87
N GLN A 22 18.94 45.15 -17.24
CA GLN A 22 19.12 45.96 -18.45
C GLN A 22 18.89 45.13 -19.73
N VAL A 23 19.12 43.81 -19.67
CA VAL A 23 18.97 42.89 -20.81
C VAL A 23 17.63 42.14 -20.80
N PHE A 24 17.10 41.78 -19.63
CA PHE A 24 15.90 40.94 -19.47
C PHE A 24 14.65 41.70 -18.97
N GLY A 25 14.76 42.98 -18.56
CA GLY A 25 13.70 43.76 -17.88
C GLY A 25 12.55 44.31 -18.76
N ARG A 26 12.29 43.76 -19.94
CA ARG A 26 11.11 44.11 -20.77
C ARG A 26 10.32 42.87 -21.17
N GLY A 27 9.74 42.22 -20.18
CA GLY A 27 8.76 41.17 -20.37
C GLY A 27 8.31 40.68 -19.01
N GLU A 28 7.01 40.48 -18.82
CA GLU A 28 6.45 39.84 -17.64
C GLU A 28 7.00 38.41 -17.55
N GLN A 29 8.15 38.24 -16.90
CA GLN A 29 8.68 36.94 -16.53
C GLN A 29 8.78 36.87 -15.02
N GLU A 30 8.25 35.80 -14.45
CA GLU A 30 8.27 35.54 -13.01
C GLU A 30 9.69 35.70 -12.46
N PRO A 31 9.84 36.34 -11.29
CA PRO A 31 11.14 36.51 -10.67
C PRO A 31 11.75 35.13 -10.39
N ILE A 32 12.86 34.82 -11.07
CA ILE A 32 13.68 33.65 -10.76
C ILE A 32 14.06 33.73 -9.28
N ASP A 33 13.65 32.76 -8.46
CA ASP A 33 13.97 32.69 -7.04
C ASP A 33 15.49 32.51 -6.87
N ARG A 34 16.15 33.56 -6.40
CA ARG A 34 17.62 33.67 -6.31
C ARG A 34 18.16 33.20 -4.96
N SER A 35 17.30 32.84 -4.02
CA SER A 35 17.68 32.60 -2.62
C SER A 35 18.58 31.38 -2.46
N MET A 36 18.27 30.29 -3.16
CA MET A 36 19.06 29.05 -3.14
C MET A 36 20.45 29.26 -3.76
N ILE A 37 20.52 29.87 -4.95
CA ILE A 37 21.79 30.11 -5.66
C ILE A 37 22.73 31.00 -4.84
N GLN A 38 22.19 32.02 -4.16
CA GLN A 38 22.98 32.88 -3.26
C GLN A 38 23.55 32.13 -2.06
N GLN A 39 22.80 31.18 -1.47
CA GLN A 39 23.31 30.37 -0.36
C GLN A 39 24.47 29.47 -0.76
N VAL A 40 24.43 28.95 -1.98
CA VAL A 40 25.44 28.01 -2.50
C VAL A 40 26.72 28.73 -2.81
N LEU A 41 26.59 29.87 -3.50
CA LEU A 41 27.73 30.73 -3.77
C LEU A 41 28.33 31.27 -2.48
N ALA A 42 27.53 31.61 -1.47
CA ALA A 42 28.03 32.02 -0.15
C ALA A 42 28.81 30.89 0.54
N GLN A 43 28.29 29.66 0.55
CA GLN A 43 28.98 28.51 1.17
C GLN A 43 30.28 28.14 0.44
N VAL A 44 30.32 28.27 -0.89
CA VAL A 44 31.55 28.05 -1.67
C VAL A 44 32.59 29.12 -1.37
N ASN A 45 32.17 30.39 -1.29
CA ASN A 45 33.05 31.51 -0.92
C ASN A 45 33.58 31.37 0.53
N GLU A 46 32.78 30.83 1.44
CA GLU A 46 33.20 30.50 2.82
C GLU A 46 34.22 29.35 2.85
N ARG A 47 34.05 28.31 2.01
CA ARG A 47 35.02 27.22 1.87
C ARG A 47 36.34 27.69 1.25
N GLU A 48 36.30 28.53 0.23
CA GLU A 48 37.50 29.14 -0.37
C GLU A 48 38.21 30.07 0.62
N ASN A 49 37.47 30.87 1.39
CA ASN A 49 38.05 31.68 2.46
C ASN A 49 38.64 30.84 3.60
N ALA A 50 37.99 29.73 3.98
CA ALA A 50 38.51 28.81 4.98
C ALA A 50 39.79 28.09 4.51
N GLN A 51 39.85 27.67 3.25
CA GLN A 51 41.05 27.07 2.66
C GLN A 51 42.20 28.09 2.51
N ASN A 52 41.89 29.33 2.13
CA ASN A 52 42.87 30.42 2.07
C ASN A 52 43.38 30.86 3.46
N LEU A 53 42.62 30.63 4.52
CA LEU A 53 43.06 30.90 5.90
C LEU A 53 43.99 29.80 6.43
N VAL A 54 43.76 28.53 6.03
CA VAL A 54 44.63 27.40 6.39
C VAL A 54 46.01 27.52 5.72
N HIS A 55 46.09 28.00 4.48
CA HIS A 55 47.37 28.24 3.79
C HIS A 55 48.15 29.48 4.26
N GLN A 56 47.58 30.35 5.09
CA GLN A 56 48.30 31.48 5.68
C GLN A 56 48.96 31.14 7.03
N THR A 57 48.66 29.98 7.62
CA THR A 57 49.22 29.56 8.93
C THR A 57 50.43 28.62 8.86
N GLU A 58 50.86 28.19 7.67
CA GLU A 58 51.94 27.19 7.52
C GLU A 58 53.37 27.75 7.51
N ASP A 59 53.56 29.08 7.61
CA ASP A 59 54.89 29.71 7.61
C ASP A 59 55.51 29.96 9.01
N GLN A 60 54.97 29.34 10.07
CA GLN A 60 55.64 29.31 11.38
C GLN A 60 55.57 27.95 12.06
N GLU A 61 56.65 27.17 11.97
CA GLU A 61 56.98 26.10 12.92
C GLU A 61 58.45 26.24 13.40
N PRO A 62 58.85 25.64 14.55
CA PRO A 62 58.06 25.01 15.61
C PRO A 62 58.52 25.40 17.03
N SER A 63 57.68 25.14 18.05
CA SER A 63 58.20 24.94 19.41
C SER A 63 57.46 23.84 20.16
N LEU A 64 58.22 22.79 20.46
CA LEU A 64 57.89 21.62 21.27
C LEU A 64 57.58 22.02 22.72
N VAL A 65 56.41 21.64 23.25
CA VAL A 65 56.26 21.32 24.68
C VAL A 65 55.24 20.17 24.84
N SER A 66 55.79 19.05 25.30
CA SER A 66 55.11 17.88 25.85
C SER A 66 54.26 18.24 27.07
N VAL A 67 53.16 17.50 27.34
CA VAL A 67 52.85 16.85 28.64
C VAL A 67 51.37 16.39 28.72
N ASN A 68 51.22 15.10 29.04
CA ASN A 68 50.11 14.41 29.75
C ASN A 68 48.86 13.88 29.02
N ARG A 69 49.01 12.60 28.63
CA ARG A 69 48.01 11.52 28.64
C ARG A 69 47.57 11.15 30.08
N PRO A 70 46.30 10.80 30.32
CA PRO A 70 45.91 9.91 31.40
C PRO A 70 45.66 8.48 30.90
N VAL A 71 46.01 7.53 31.75
CA VAL A 71 46.02 6.07 31.57
C VAL A 71 44.88 5.46 32.41
N VAL A 72 43.92 4.79 31.73
CA VAL A 72 43.24 3.49 32.03
C VAL A 72 42.29 3.47 33.26
N PRO A 73 41.14 2.73 33.27
CA PRO A 73 41.16 1.26 33.42
C PRO A 73 40.25 0.47 32.46
N SER A 74 40.80 -0.66 32.03
CA SER A 74 40.22 -1.80 31.33
C SER A 74 39.22 -2.60 32.19
N LEU A 75 38.09 -3.02 31.61
CA LEU A 75 37.21 -4.10 32.09
C LEU A 75 36.71 -4.95 30.88
N PRO A 76 36.30 -6.21 31.10
CA PRO A 76 36.89 -7.38 30.44
C PRO A 76 36.18 -7.85 29.17
N GLU A 77 36.93 -8.60 28.37
CA GLU A 77 36.47 -9.42 27.26
C GLU A 77 35.47 -10.49 27.72
N GLU A 78 34.25 -10.45 27.19
CA GLU A 78 33.33 -11.60 27.25
C GLU A 78 33.47 -12.47 26.00
N LYS A 79 33.63 -13.76 26.26
CA LYS A 79 33.81 -14.87 25.31
C LYS A 79 32.65 -14.99 24.31
N PRO A 80 32.89 -15.50 23.10
CA PRO A 80 31.83 -15.85 22.17
C PRO A 80 31.08 -17.08 22.68
N ILE A 81 29.77 -16.96 22.91
CA ILE A 81 28.90 -18.11 23.14
C ILE A 81 28.57 -18.71 21.78
N ILE A 82 29.20 -19.86 21.52
CA ILE A 82 28.81 -20.84 20.52
C ILE A 82 27.43 -21.37 20.93
N LEU A 83 26.42 -21.17 20.09
CA LEU A 83 25.17 -21.93 20.18
C LEU A 83 25.24 -22.99 19.09
N ASP A 84 25.52 -24.23 19.51
CA ASP A 84 25.33 -25.42 18.69
C ASP A 84 23.84 -25.57 18.31
N PRO A 85 23.55 -26.07 17.10
CA PRO A 85 22.20 -26.28 16.63
C PRO A 85 21.62 -27.54 17.27
N LYS A 86 20.53 -27.39 18.01
CA LYS A 86 19.74 -28.52 18.51
C LYS A 86 18.54 -28.74 17.60
N GLU A 87 18.67 -29.78 16.80
CA GLU A 87 17.63 -30.52 16.09
C GLU A 87 16.40 -30.80 16.98
N PRO A 88 15.21 -30.79 16.38
CA PRO A 88 14.34 -31.94 16.57
C PRO A 88 13.88 -32.52 15.23
N GLU A 89 14.17 -33.81 15.05
CA GLU A 89 13.37 -34.73 14.25
C GLU A 89 11.89 -34.59 14.63
N ASN A 90 11.03 -34.48 13.62
CA ASN A 90 9.74 -35.16 13.50
C ASN A 90 9.16 -34.79 12.13
N GLU A 91 9.44 -35.62 11.12
CA GLU A 91 8.63 -35.70 9.91
C GLU A 91 7.30 -36.35 10.32
N ASP A 92 6.25 -35.53 10.49
CA ASP A 92 4.88 -36.02 10.47
C ASP A 92 4.18 -35.43 9.24
N THR A 93 3.62 -36.33 8.47
CA THR A 93 3.06 -36.09 7.14
C THR A 93 1.67 -35.48 7.34
N GLU A 94 1.50 -34.17 7.12
CA GLU A 94 0.15 -33.57 7.15
C GLU A 94 -0.63 -33.98 5.89
N GLU A 95 -1.45 -35.01 6.07
CA GLU A 95 -2.60 -35.34 5.23
C GLU A 95 -3.56 -34.15 5.12
N LEU A 96 -4.02 -33.89 3.89
CA LEU A 96 -5.11 -32.98 3.54
C LEU A 96 -6.35 -33.22 4.44
N PRO A 97 -7.03 -32.17 4.95
CA PRO A 97 -8.27 -32.37 5.69
C PRO A 97 -9.35 -32.92 4.75
N SER A 98 -9.79 -34.13 5.05
CA SER A 98 -10.94 -34.78 4.42
C SER A 98 -12.24 -34.06 4.79
N LEU A 99 -13.10 -33.86 3.80
CA LEU A 99 -14.43 -33.28 3.93
C LEU A 99 -15.27 -34.04 4.99
N PRO A 100 -16.05 -33.35 5.83
CA PRO A 100 -16.94 -34.04 6.77
C PRO A 100 -18.02 -34.81 5.99
N THR A 101 -18.11 -36.12 6.26
CA THR A 101 -19.21 -36.96 5.81
C THR A 101 -20.52 -36.56 6.52
N PRO A 102 -21.68 -36.65 5.86
CA PRO A 102 -22.96 -36.31 6.47
C PRO A 102 -23.30 -37.28 7.60
N PRO A 103 -23.98 -36.83 8.68
CA PRO A 103 -24.35 -37.70 9.79
C PRO A 103 -25.40 -38.74 9.36
N THR A 104 -25.14 -39.99 9.71
CA THR A 104 -26.10 -41.11 9.64
C THR A 104 -27.30 -40.82 10.55
N PRO A 105 -28.56 -40.98 10.09
CA PRO A 105 -29.74 -40.77 10.93
C PRO A 105 -29.80 -41.80 12.08
N PRO A 106 -30.35 -41.44 13.25
CA PRO A 106 -30.42 -42.35 14.39
C PRO A 106 -31.43 -43.47 14.14
N LEU A 107 -31.03 -44.70 14.45
CA LEU A 107 -31.91 -45.87 14.53
C LEU A 107 -32.92 -45.65 15.67
N VAL A 108 -34.21 -45.60 15.33
CA VAL A 108 -35.31 -45.67 16.29
C VAL A 108 -35.47 -47.13 16.74
N PRO A 109 -35.50 -47.46 18.04
CA PRO A 109 -35.72 -48.83 18.50
C PRO A 109 -37.18 -49.26 18.30
N GLU A 110 -37.38 -50.43 17.70
CA GLU A 110 -38.69 -51.09 17.52
C GLU A 110 -39.34 -51.43 18.87
N GLU A 111 -40.63 -51.09 19.02
CA GLU A 111 -41.44 -51.45 20.19
C GLU A 111 -41.78 -52.96 20.25
N PRO A 112 -41.97 -53.55 21.44
CA PRO A 112 -42.20 -54.98 21.59
C PRO A 112 -43.63 -55.40 21.22
N VAL A 113 -43.75 -56.39 20.33
CA VAL A 113 -45.01 -57.00 19.90
C VAL A 113 -45.53 -57.98 20.98
N LEU A 114 -46.75 -57.76 21.47
CA LEU A 114 -47.46 -58.71 22.35
C LEU A 114 -48.05 -59.89 21.52
N PRO A 115 -48.12 -61.13 22.07
CA PRO A 115 -48.61 -62.28 21.32
C PRO A 115 -50.15 -62.33 21.25
N LEU A 116 -50.66 -62.75 20.08
CA LEU A 116 -52.08 -62.95 19.77
C LEU A 116 -52.66 -64.26 20.38
N PRO A 117 -53.97 -64.32 20.69
CA PRO A 117 -54.67 -65.52 21.21
C PRO A 117 -54.92 -66.61 20.14
N PRO A 118 -55.29 -67.85 20.54
CA PRO A 118 -55.19 -69.02 19.66
C PRO A 118 -56.31 -69.15 18.62
N ILE A 119 -55.92 -69.72 17.48
CA ILE A 119 -56.72 -69.97 16.27
C ILE A 119 -57.69 -71.15 16.50
N ILE A 120 -58.99 -70.92 16.26
CA ILE A 120 -60.00 -71.96 16.03
C ILE A 120 -60.22 -72.06 14.51
N GLY A 121 -60.44 -73.29 14.02
CA GLY A 121 -60.34 -73.75 12.62
C GLY A 121 -61.34 -73.18 11.59
N PRO A 122 -61.44 -73.84 10.41
CA PRO A 122 -61.44 -73.17 9.11
C PRO A 122 -62.83 -72.83 8.59
N GLU A 123 -63.05 -71.57 8.21
CA GLU A 123 -64.17 -71.14 7.36
C GLU A 123 -63.63 -70.44 6.10
N GLU A 124 -64.39 -70.62 5.02
CA GLU A 124 -64.08 -70.42 3.60
C GLU A 124 -63.44 -69.06 3.23
N PRO A 125 -62.68 -68.96 2.12
CA PRO A 125 -62.04 -67.72 1.69
C PRO A 125 -63.09 -66.70 1.22
N ILE A 126 -63.53 -65.84 2.13
CA ILE A 126 -64.27 -64.62 1.79
C ILE A 126 -63.24 -63.61 1.29
N ASN A 127 -63.26 -63.31 0.00
CA ASN A 127 -62.40 -62.30 -0.60
C ASN A 127 -62.72 -60.94 0.07
N PRO A 128 -61.80 -60.33 0.83
CA PRO A 128 -62.10 -59.11 1.58
C PRO A 128 -62.39 -57.95 0.60
N PRO A 129 -63.27 -57.00 0.98
CA PRO A 129 -63.44 -55.78 0.21
C PRO A 129 -62.08 -55.08 0.10
N ILE A 130 -61.69 -54.69 -1.11
CA ILE A 130 -60.51 -53.87 -1.37
C ILE A 130 -60.69 -52.57 -0.59
N VAL A 131 -60.03 -52.46 0.57
CA VAL A 131 -59.92 -51.19 1.29
C VAL A 131 -58.92 -50.36 0.50
N PRO A 132 -59.30 -49.20 -0.09
CA PRO A 132 -58.35 -48.34 -0.76
C PRO A 132 -57.23 -47.96 0.23
N PRO A 133 -55.96 -47.88 -0.20
CA PRO A 133 -54.87 -47.47 0.68
C PRO A 133 -55.22 -46.12 1.30
N ILE A 134 -55.15 -46.04 2.63
CA ILE A 134 -55.28 -44.78 3.36
C ILE A 134 -54.08 -43.93 2.94
N ILE A 135 -54.30 -42.98 2.03
CA ILE A 135 -53.27 -42.00 1.65
C ILE A 135 -53.03 -41.14 2.89
N PRO A 136 -51.81 -41.10 3.47
CA PRO A 136 -51.52 -40.20 4.58
C PRO A 136 -51.79 -38.75 4.16
N PRO A 137 -52.28 -37.89 5.06
CA PRO A 137 -52.53 -36.49 4.72
C PRO A 137 -51.22 -35.84 4.25
N VAL A 138 -51.24 -35.28 3.04
CA VAL A 138 -50.15 -34.43 2.53
C VAL A 138 -50.06 -33.24 3.46
N VAL A 139 -49.03 -33.19 4.31
CA VAL A 139 -48.72 -32.01 5.11
C VAL A 139 -48.12 -30.99 4.16
N GLU A 140 -48.86 -29.92 3.89
CA GLU A 140 -48.41 -28.81 3.06
C GLU A 140 -47.20 -28.12 3.74
N THR A 141 -46.10 -27.95 3.00
CA THR A 141 -44.87 -27.33 3.53
C THR A 141 -44.93 -25.82 3.34
N ASN A 142 -44.58 -25.04 4.36
CA ASN A 142 -44.64 -23.58 4.34
C ASN A 142 -43.29 -22.97 3.93
N TYR A 143 -43.27 -22.25 2.81
CA TYR A 143 -42.10 -21.59 2.24
C TYR A 143 -42.04 -20.08 2.50
N SER A 144 -43.06 -19.46 3.12
CA SER A 144 -43.21 -18.00 3.19
C SER A 144 -41.97 -17.28 3.74
N VAL A 145 -41.36 -17.79 4.81
CA VAL A 145 -40.14 -17.20 5.38
C VAL A 145 -38.95 -17.29 4.42
N LEU A 146 -38.84 -18.40 3.70
CA LEU A 146 -37.78 -18.61 2.72
C LEU A 146 -37.99 -17.71 1.49
N GLU A 147 -39.22 -17.51 1.04
CA GLU A 147 -39.57 -16.59 -0.05
C GLU A 147 -39.19 -15.14 0.30
N ASP A 148 -39.59 -14.67 1.48
CA ASP A 148 -39.25 -13.31 1.95
C ASP A 148 -37.73 -13.10 2.06
N LEU A 149 -37.01 -14.10 2.58
CA LEU A 149 -35.56 -14.05 2.68
C LEU A 149 -34.89 -14.10 1.31
N PHE A 150 -35.43 -14.88 0.38
CA PHE A 150 -34.94 -14.98 -0.98
C PHE A 150 -35.11 -13.67 -1.75
N VAL A 151 -36.22 -12.95 -1.57
CA VAL A 151 -36.41 -11.61 -2.13
C VAL A 151 -35.36 -10.63 -1.59
N GLN A 152 -35.09 -10.65 -0.28
CA GLN A 152 -34.02 -9.84 0.32
C GLN A 152 -32.65 -10.20 -0.27
N ALA A 153 -32.35 -11.49 -0.41
CA ALA A 153 -31.11 -11.97 -1.03
C ALA A 153 -30.97 -11.52 -2.50
N GLN A 154 -32.06 -11.48 -3.28
CA GLN A 154 -32.02 -10.99 -4.66
C GLN A 154 -31.71 -9.49 -4.76
N ALA A 155 -32.09 -8.71 -3.75
CA ALA A 155 -31.82 -7.28 -3.71
C ALA A 155 -30.35 -6.94 -3.37
N ILE A 156 -29.55 -7.92 -2.92
CA ILE A 156 -28.14 -7.71 -2.60
C ILE A 156 -27.32 -7.63 -3.89
N ASP A 157 -26.70 -6.48 -4.11
CA ASP A 157 -25.69 -6.30 -5.14
C ASP A 157 -24.34 -6.86 -4.65
N VAL A 158 -24.06 -8.09 -5.08
CA VAL A 158 -22.85 -8.86 -4.74
C VAL A 158 -21.56 -8.22 -5.25
N SER A 159 -21.61 -7.27 -6.20
CA SER A 159 -20.41 -6.62 -6.73
C SER A 159 -19.66 -5.78 -5.68
N ASN A 160 -20.38 -5.34 -4.64
CA ASN A 160 -19.86 -4.57 -3.51
C ASN A 160 -19.20 -5.43 -2.41
N TYR A 161 -19.14 -6.74 -2.60
CA TYR A 161 -18.68 -7.70 -1.60
C TYR A 161 -17.50 -8.50 -2.10
N LEU A 162 -16.66 -8.97 -1.18
CA LEU A 162 -15.49 -9.79 -1.49
C LEU A 162 -15.92 -11.13 -2.05
N SER A 163 -15.22 -11.56 -3.09
CA SER A 163 -15.48 -12.81 -3.80
C SER A 163 -15.44 -14.02 -2.86
N SER A 164 -14.58 -13.98 -1.83
CA SER A 164 -14.46 -15.01 -0.79
C SER A 164 -15.75 -15.21 0.01
N SER A 165 -16.50 -14.14 0.27
CA SER A 165 -17.76 -14.18 1.02
C SER A 165 -18.99 -14.44 0.12
N VAL A 166 -18.92 -13.99 -1.14
CA VAL A 166 -20.03 -14.10 -2.10
C VAL A 166 -20.29 -15.55 -2.52
N SER A 167 -19.27 -16.42 -2.56
CA SER A 167 -19.40 -17.81 -3.02
C SER A 167 -20.47 -18.60 -2.25
N THR A 168 -20.42 -18.58 -0.91
CA THR A 168 -21.38 -19.26 -0.04
C THR A 168 -22.79 -18.69 -0.21
N PHE A 169 -22.90 -17.37 -0.30
CA PHE A 169 -24.18 -16.69 -0.50
C PHE A 169 -24.84 -17.07 -1.83
N VAL A 170 -24.09 -17.07 -2.93
CA VAL A 170 -24.60 -17.48 -4.25
C VAL A 170 -25.01 -18.95 -4.26
N TYR A 171 -24.24 -19.82 -3.59
CA TYR A 171 -24.58 -21.23 -3.45
C TYR A 171 -25.92 -21.42 -2.73
N GLU A 172 -26.09 -20.84 -1.54
CA GLU A 172 -27.32 -20.99 -0.76
C GLU A 172 -28.54 -20.38 -1.45
N ARG A 173 -28.36 -19.25 -2.17
CA ARG A 173 -29.43 -18.68 -2.99
C ARG A 173 -29.90 -19.64 -4.08
N ARG A 174 -28.97 -20.34 -4.74
CA ARG A 174 -29.29 -21.34 -5.77
C ARG A 174 -29.99 -22.58 -5.20
N VAL A 175 -29.65 -22.98 -3.97
CA VAL A 175 -30.36 -24.07 -3.27
C VAL A 175 -31.80 -23.67 -3.00
N SER A 176 -32.04 -22.45 -2.52
CA SER A 176 -33.40 -21.92 -2.33
C SER A 176 -34.21 -21.90 -3.64
N GLU A 177 -33.63 -21.44 -4.75
CA GLU A 177 -34.27 -21.47 -6.08
C GLU A 177 -34.73 -22.88 -6.48
N ARG A 178 -33.87 -23.88 -6.26
CA ARG A 178 -34.22 -25.28 -6.56
C ARG A 178 -35.33 -25.80 -5.67
N MET A 179 -35.33 -25.46 -4.39
CA MET A 179 -36.40 -25.87 -3.47
C MET A 179 -37.76 -25.31 -3.90
N PHE A 180 -37.81 -24.06 -4.37
CA PHE A 180 -39.04 -23.49 -4.93
C PHE A 180 -39.49 -24.17 -6.24
N ALA A 181 -38.55 -24.61 -7.07
CA ALA A 181 -38.86 -25.29 -8.33
C ALA A 181 -39.33 -26.74 -8.11
N ASP A 182 -38.70 -27.47 -7.19
CA ASP A 182 -38.97 -28.89 -6.96
C ASP A 182 -40.20 -29.13 -6.07
N GLN A 183 -40.53 -28.19 -5.18
CA GLN A 183 -41.68 -28.22 -4.25
C GLN A 183 -41.83 -29.53 -3.44
N ASN A 184 -40.75 -30.29 -3.26
CA ASN A 184 -40.73 -31.60 -2.62
C ASN A 184 -40.01 -31.59 -1.25
N SER A 185 -39.65 -30.40 -0.76
CA SER A 185 -38.94 -30.27 0.51
C SER A 185 -39.90 -30.42 1.70
N THR A 186 -39.38 -30.99 2.78
CA THR A 186 -40.04 -31.05 4.10
C THR A 186 -39.86 -29.74 4.86
N GLN A 187 -40.71 -29.47 5.86
CA GLN A 187 -40.58 -28.25 6.68
C GLN A 187 -39.20 -28.11 7.33
N VAL A 188 -38.61 -29.20 7.83
CA VAL A 188 -37.26 -29.18 8.43
C VAL A 188 -36.19 -28.77 7.42
N GLN A 189 -36.32 -29.21 6.16
CA GLN A 189 -35.40 -28.80 5.10
C GLN A 189 -35.55 -27.32 4.76
N VAL A 190 -36.79 -26.81 4.69
CA VAL A 190 -37.07 -25.38 4.49
C VAL A 190 -36.49 -24.54 5.62
N ASP A 191 -36.74 -24.91 6.88
CA ASP A 191 -36.25 -24.17 8.05
C ASP A 191 -34.71 -24.18 8.12
N THR A 192 -34.10 -25.31 7.74
CA THR A 192 -32.63 -25.42 7.59
C THR A 192 -32.13 -24.48 6.52
N GLN A 193 -32.79 -24.41 5.36
CA GLN A 193 -32.38 -23.54 4.27
C GLN A 193 -32.53 -22.05 4.62
N VAL A 194 -33.59 -21.67 5.34
CA VAL A 194 -33.77 -20.31 5.87
C VAL A 194 -32.57 -19.94 6.74
N SER A 195 -32.15 -20.83 7.63
CA SER A 195 -31.01 -20.59 8.53
C SER A 195 -29.70 -20.42 7.76
N ARG A 196 -29.45 -21.27 6.75
CA ARG A 196 -28.25 -21.22 5.91
C ARG A 196 -28.18 -19.97 5.05
N LEU A 197 -29.27 -19.63 4.35
CA LEU A 197 -29.32 -18.43 3.52
C LEU A 197 -29.13 -17.16 4.36
N ARG A 198 -29.75 -17.09 5.55
CA ARG A 198 -29.57 -15.95 6.46
C ARG A 198 -28.12 -15.85 6.92
N GLN A 199 -27.53 -16.96 7.36
CA GLN A 199 -26.12 -16.99 7.77
C GLN A 199 -25.20 -16.55 6.63
N ALA A 200 -25.45 -17.01 5.40
CA ALA A 200 -24.64 -16.62 4.25
C ALA A 200 -24.76 -15.12 3.92
N MET A 201 -25.95 -14.53 4.09
CA MET A 201 -26.15 -13.08 3.98
C MET A 201 -25.38 -12.31 5.06
N ASP A 202 -25.42 -12.79 6.31
CA ASP A 202 -24.72 -12.16 7.44
C ASP A 202 -23.19 -12.24 7.33
N GLN A 203 -22.68 -13.27 6.63
CA GLN A 203 -21.24 -13.49 6.42
C GLN A 203 -20.67 -12.73 5.21
N LEU A 204 -21.49 -12.01 4.46
CA LEU A 204 -21.03 -11.19 3.33
C LEU A 204 -20.10 -10.06 3.83
N VAL A 205 -18.90 -9.98 3.25
CA VAL A 205 -17.89 -8.99 3.61
C VAL A 205 -17.82 -7.92 2.54
N ARG A 206 -18.11 -6.66 2.90
CA ARG A 206 -18.05 -5.54 1.96
C ARG A 206 -16.61 -5.22 1.54
N LYS A 207 -16.45 -4.85 0.28
CA LYS A 207 -15.22 -4.24 -0.23
C LYS A 207 -14.98 -2.89 0.43
N GLY A 208 -13.72 -2.57 0.67
CA GLY A 208 -13.28 -1.26 1.13
C GLY A 208 -13.23 -0.24 0.01
N ASP A 209 -13.44 1.02 0.35
CA ASP A 209 -13.23 2.15 -0.56
C ASP A 209 -11.74 2.54 -0.59
N SER A 210 -11.11 2.37 -1.75
CA SER A 210 -9.70 2.70 -1.98
C SER A 210 -9.46 4.10 -2.54
N SER A 211 -10.49 4.96 -2.65
CA SER A 211 -10.36 6.30 -3.25
C SER A 211 -9.28 7.15 -2.57
N ALA A 212 -9.24 7.15 -1.23
CA ALA A 212 -8.22 7.88 -0.48
C ALA A 212 -6.80 7.34 -0.71
N LEU A 213 -6.64 6.01 -0.76
CA LEU A 213 -5.36 5.37 -1.02
C LEU A 213 -4.85 5.68 -2.44
N LYS A 214 -5.74 5.66 -3.44
CA LYS A 214 -5.40 6.03 -4.82
C LYS A 214 -4.92 7.47 -4.95
N GLU A 215 -5.53 8.40 -4.21
CA GLU A 215 -5.08 9.78 -4.18
C GLU A 215 -3.69 9.91 -3.53
N THR A 216 -3.43 9.20 -2.41
CA THR A 216 -2.10 9.20 -1.78
C THR A 216 -1.04 8.54 -2.67
N ILE A 217 -1.38 7.48 -3.43
CA ILE A 217 -0.48 6.90 -4.45
C ILE A 217 -0.10 7.96 -5.47
N LYS A 218 -1.08 8.70 -6.01
CA LYS A 218 -0.82 9.76 -6.99
C LYS A 218 0.07 10.88 -6.41
N GLN A 219 -0.15 11.25 -5.15
CA GLN A 219 0.71 12.22 -4.45
C GLN A 219 2.14 11.71 -4.34
N ALA A 220 2.33 10.44 -3.95
CA ALA A 220 3.64 9.81 -3.86
C ALA A 220 4.37 9.76 -5.21
N GLU A 221 3.65 9.45 -6.29
CA GLU A 221 4.20 9.40 -7.66
C GLU A 221 4.58 10.79 -8.20
N ALA A 222 3.96 11.85 -7.69
CA ALA A 222 4.25 13.22 -8.11
C ALA A 222 5.46 13.85 -7.38
N ILE A 223 6.06 13.14 -6.42
CA ILE A 223 7.21 13.64 -5.68
C ILE A 223 8.45 13.64 -6.56
N ASP A 224 9.16 14.75 -6.55
CA ASP A 224 10.51 14.86 -7.09
C ASP A 224 11.49 14.15 -6.15
N GLN A 225 11.65 12.84 -6.37
CA GLN A 225 12.47 11.96 -5.52
C GLN A 225 13.95 12.36 -5.50
N GLU A 226 14.45 13.07 -6.51
CA GLU A 226 15.86 13.49 -6.59
C GLU A 226 16.23 14.47 -5.46
N ARG A 227 15.24 15.14 -4.86
CA ARG A 227 15.43 16.04 -3.72
C ARG A 227 15.62 15.34 -2.38
N TYR A 228 15.36 14.03 -2.30
CA TYR A 228 15.33 13.29 -1.04
C TYR A 228 16.48 12.29 -0.94
N THR A 229 16.81 11.89 0.28
CA THR A 229 17.86 10.90 0.53
C THR A 229 17.46 9.53 -0.02
N GLU A 230 18.42 8.80 -0.57
CA GLU A 230 18.18 7.48 -1.18
C GLU A 230 17.48 6.50 -0.21
N ALA A 231 17.84 6.56 1.08
CA ALA A 231 17.26 5.68 2.10
C ALA A 231 15.75 5.92 2.32
N THR A 232 15.33 7.19 2.34
CA THR A 232 13.91 7.53 2.55
C THR A 232 13.09 7.34 1.28
N VAL A 233 13.68 7.59 0.11
CA VAL A 233 13.08 7.27 -1.20
C VAL A 233 12.86 5.76 -1.36
N ALA A 234 13.85 4.92 -1.04
CA ALA A 234 13.71 3.46 -1.12
C ALA A 234 12.59 2.94 -0.20
N THR A 235 12.41 3.57 0.96
CA THR A 235 11.30 3.26 1.88
C THR A 235 9.96 3.66 1.26
N LEU A 236 9.87 4.84 0.65
CA LEU A 236 8.68 5.29 -0.06
C LEU A 236 8.34 4.34 -1.21
N ASP A 237 9.30 4.00 -2.07
CA ASP A 237 9.10 3.14 -3.24
C ASP A 237 8.56 1.77 -2.86
N THR A 238 9.12 1.18 -1.80
CA THR A 238 8.65 -0.12 -1.27
C THR A 238 7.19 -0.03 -0.86
N VAL A 239 6.81 1.01 -0.11
CA VAL A 239 5.44 1.18 0.40
C VAL A 239 4.48 1.59 -0.73
N LEU A 240 4.95 2.34 -1.72
CA LEU A 240 4.19 2.73 -2.90
C LEU A 240 3.85 1.51 -3.76
N GLU A 241 4.79 0.59 -3.97
CA GLU A 241 4.56 -0.64 -4.70
C GLU A 241 3.55 -1.54 -3.99
N GLU A 242 3.68 -1.72 -2.68
CA GLU A 242 2.67 -2.44 -1.88
C GLU A 242 1.28 -1.78 -1.98
N ALA A 243 1.22 -0.44 -1.93
CA ALA A 243 -0.03 0.30 -2.07
C ALA A 243 -0.68 0.08 -3.45
N LYS A 244 0.12 0.08 -4.52
CA LYS A 244 -0.32 -0.24 -5.89
C LYS A 244 -0.86 -1.66 -5.99
N GLN A 245 -0.18 -2.62 -5.35
CA GLN A 245 -0.65 -4.01 -5.31
C GLN A 245 -2.00 -4.14 -4.60
N VAL A 246 -2.20 -3.45 -3.47
CA VAL A 246 -3.47 -3.45 -2.74
C VAL A 246 -4.61 -2.95 -3.63
N VAL A 247 -4.41 -1.87 -4.40
CA VAL A 247 -5.46 -1.29 -5.26
C VAL A 247 -5.52 -1.89 -6.67
N SER A 248 -4.58 -2.77 -7.03
CA SER A 248 -4.56 -3.46 -8.33
C SER A 248 -5.75 -4.41 -8.50
N THR A 249 -6.30 -4.85 -7.38
CA THR A 249 -7.54 -5.62 -7.31
C THR A 249 -8.57 -4.85 -6.49
N ASP A 250 -9.84 -5.09 -6.76
CA ASP A 250 -10.95 -4.56 -5.95
C ASP A 250 -11.32 -5.52 -4.79
N GLU A 251 -10.39 -6.39 -4.38
CA GLU A 251 -10.60 -7.49 -3.42
C GLU A 251 -9.90 -7.21 -2.08
N HIS A 252 -10.31 -6.12 -1.44
CA HIS A 252 -9.75 -5.65 -0.18
C HIS A 252 -10.84 -5.18 0.80
N THR A 253 -10.59 -5.32 2.10
CA THR A 253 -11.45 -4.75 3.16
C THR A 253 -11.11 -3.28 3.43
N GLN A 254 -12.05 -2.54 4.03
CA GLN A 254 -11.80 -1.16 4.46
C GLN A 254 -10.57 -1.05 5.38
N GLU A 255 -10.43 -1.97 6.32
CA GLU A 255 -9.28 -1.99 7.24
C GLU A 255 -7.95 -2.14 6.49
N THR A 256 -7.91 -2.96 5.43
CA THR A 256 -6.71 -3.17 4.63
C THR A 256 -6.32 -1.91 3.88
N VAL A 257 -7.26 -1.25 3.20
CA VAL A 257 -6.97 0.00 2.48
C VAL A 257 -6.62 1.14 3.43
N ASP A 258 -7.29 1.26 4.59
CA ASP A 258 -7.00 2.28 5.58
C ASP A 258 -5.60 2.10 6.20
N ARG A 259 -5.23 0.85 6.51
CA ARG A 259 -3.90 0.51 7.03
C ARG A 259 -2.82 0.84 6.02
N MET A 260 -3.04 0.48 4.76
CA MET A 260 -2.11 0.76 3.67
C MET A 260 -1.97 2.28 3.45
N ASN A 261 -3.09 3.01 3.48
CA ASN A 261 -3.09 4.45 3.34
C ASN A 261 -2.31 5.14 4.47
N ARG A 262 -2.50 4.72 5.73
CA ARG A 262 -1.68 5.23 6.86
C ARG A 262 -0.20 4.95 6.70
N ARG A 263 0.16 3.78 6.16
CA ARG A 263 1.56 3.38 5.95
C ARG A 263 2.20 4.21 4.84
N LEU A 264 1.52 4.44 3.72
CA LEU A 264 2.00 5.30 2.65
C LEU A 264 2.14 6.76 3.09
N ASN A 265 1.13 7.32 3.77
CA ASN A 265 1.23 8.66 4.35
C ASN A 265 2.40 8.79 5.34
N ARG A 266 2.70 7.74 6.12
CA ARG A 266 3.87 7.75 7.01
C ARG A 266 5.17 7.79 6.22
N ALA A 267 5.30 7.00 5.16
CA ALA A 267 6.50 7.01 4.32
C ALA A 267 6.72 8.38 3.68
N LEU A 268 5.65 9.02 3.19
CA LEU A 268 5.69 10.39 2.67
C LEU A 268 6.17 11.40 3.73
N ASN A 269 5.65 11.32 4.95
CA ASN A 269 6.06 12.21 6.04
C ASN A 269 7.48 11.92 6.59
N GLN A 270 8.07 10.79 6.24
CA GLN A 270 9.42 10.37 6.66
C GLN A 270 10.47 10.65 5.59
N LEU A 271 10.08 11.21 4.45
CA LEU A 271 11.02 11.68 3.46
C LEU A 271 11.96 12.72 4.07
N GLU A 272 13.25 12.51 3.87
CA GLU A 272 14.31 13.41 4.33
C GLU A 272 14.94 14.06 3.12
N GLU A 273 14.89 15.40 3.05
CA GLU A 273 15.55 16.12 1.98
C GLU A 273 17.06 15.90 2.04
N LYS A 274 17.70 15.91 0.86
CA LYS A 274 19.16 15.90 0.79
C LYS A 274 19.74 17.14 1.51
N PRO A 275 21.01 17.10 1.94
CA PRO A 275 21.72 18.27 2.42
C PRO A 275 21.54 19.46 1.47
N SER A 276 21.48 20.69 2.02
CA SER A 276 21.24 21.90 1.24
C SER A 276 22.22 22.09 0.08
N LEU A 277 23.47 21.66 0.25
CA LEU A 277 24.49 21.67 -0.80
C LEU A 277 24.12 20.75 -1.97
N ASP A 278 23.63 19.55 -1.70
CA ASP A 278 23.29 18.57 -2.74
C ASP A 278 22.02 18.99 -3.50
N LEU A 279 21.04 19.55 -2.79
CA LEU A 279 19.84 20.15 -3.41
C LEU A 279 20.19 21.30 -4.35
N ALA A 280 21.14 22.11 -3.93
CA ALA A 280 21.63 23.22 -4.70
C ALA A 280 22.38 22.82 -5.97
N LEU A 281 23.27 21.82 -5.85
CA LEU A 281 23.96 21.26 -7.01
C LEU A 281 22.95 20.67 -7.99
N LEU A 282 21.95 19.94 -7.50
CA LEU A 282 20.86 19.42 -8.32
C LEU A 282 20.11 20.53 -9.09
N GLU A 283 19.76 21.62 -8.42
CA GLU A 283 19.07 22.75 -9.07
C GLU A 283 19.98 23.45 -10.09
N LEU A 284 21.27 23.58 -9.78
CA LEU A 284 22.25 24.17 -10.69
C LEU A 284 22.42 23.33 -11.97
N GLU A 285 22.50 22.00 -11.84
CA GLU A 285 22.54 21.06 -12.96
C GLU A 285 21.29 21.14 -13.84
N ARG A 286 20.10 21.27 -13.22
CA ARG A 286 18.82 21.48 -13.94
C ARG A 286 18.83 22.78 -14.72
N LEU A 287 19.31 23.87 -14.13
CA LEU A 287 19.45 25.17 -14.80
C LEU A 287 20.44 25.11 -15.96
N ILE A 288 21.58 24.44 -15.80
CA ILE A 288 22.57 24.23 -16.86
C ILE A 288 21.96 23.42 -18.02
N THR A 289 21.20 22.37 -17.70
CA THR A 289 20.50 21.55 -18.69
C THR A 289 19.48 22.38 -19.47
N HIS A 290 18.65 23.15 -18.77
CA HIS A 290 17.67 24.04 -19.39
C HIS A 290 18.34 25.12 -20.25
N ALA A 291 19.43 25.71 -19.76
CA ALA A 291 20.26 26.65 -20.49
C ALA A 291 20.76 26.08 -21.83
N GLY A 292 21.13 24.81 -21.86
CA GLY A 292 21.54 24.11 -23.08
C GLY A 292 20.43 23.92 -24.13
N THR A 293 19.16 24.09 -23.75
CA THR A 293 18.02 24.01 -24.68
C THR A 293 17.71 25.32 -25.40
N LEU A 294 18.33 26.42 -24.97
CA LEU A 294 18.08 27.73 -25.56
C LEU A 294 18.66 27.81 -26.98
N ASN A 295 17.86 28.28 -27.93
CA ASN A 295 18.32 28.49 -29.30
C ASN A 295 18.94 29.88 -29.44
N ARG A 296 20.18 29.96 -29.90
CA ARG A 296 20.90 31.22 -30.17
C ARG A 296 20.10 32.20 -31.04
N GLU A 297 19.30 31.70 -31.98
CA GLU A 297 18.53 32.53 -32.91
C GLU A 297 17.44 33.36 -32.22
N ASP A 298 16.99 32.95 -31.04
CA ASP A 298 15.97 33.67 -30.26
C ASP A 298 16.56 34.88 -29.50
N TYR A 299 17.88 35.05 -29.55
CA TYR A 299 18.61 36.06 -28.76
C TYR A 299 19.53 36.92 -29.63
N THR A 300 19.89 38.09 -29.11
CA THR A 300 20.96 38.89 -29.72
C THR A 300 22.31 38.23 -29.48
N SER A 301 23.27 38.39 -30.41
CA SER A 301 24.62 37.83 -30.22
C SER A 301 25.22 38.28 -28.89
N ALA A 302 25.15 39.58 -28.57
CA ALA A 302 25.74 40.13 -27.35
C ALA A 302 25.15 39.51 -26.06
N SER A 303 23.83 39.37 -25.97
CA SER A 303 23.18 38.77 -24.79
C SER A 303 23.47 37.27 -24.68
N TYR A 304 23.52 36.57 -25.81
CA TYR A 304 23.80 35.14 -25.85
C TYR A 304 25.26 34.83 -25.50
N ASP A 305 26.20 35.64 -25.98
CA ASP A 305 27.63 35.49 -25.67
C ASP A 305 27.88 35.72 -24.17
N GLN A 306 27.20 36.71 -23.56
CA GLN A 306 27.30 36.95 -22.13
C GLN A 306 26.69 35.83 -21.28
N PHE A 307 25.54 35.30 -21.71
CA PHE A 307 24.93 34.13 -21.09
C PHE A 307 25.84 32.89 -21.14
N ASN A 308 26.45 32.60 -22.30
CA ASN A 308 27.37 31.48 -22.43
C ASN A 308 28.61 31.61 -21.56
N HIS A 309 29.14 32.83 -21.40
CA HIS A 309 30.26 33.05 -20.48
C HIS A 309 29.89 32.63 -19.06
N VAL A 310 28.74 33.05 -18.57
CA VAL A 310 28.23 32.67 -17.24
C VAL A 310 27.98 31.16 -17.16
N LEU A 311 27.39 30.56 -18.20
CA LEU A 311 27.16 29.12 -18.26
C LEU A 311 28.48 28.32 -18.21
N THR A 312 29.53 28.80 -18.89
CA THR A 312 30.86 28.20 -18.83
C THR A 312 31.46 28.31 -17.43
N ASP A 313 31.36 29.49 -16.80
CA ASP A 313 31.87 29.70 -15.44
C ASP A 313 31.16 28.78 -14.43
N VAL A 314 29.84 28.65 -14.56
CA VAL A 314 29.00 27.78 -13.72
C VAL A 314 29.34 26.29 -13.92
N LYS A 315 29.53 25.83 -15.16
CA LYS A 315 29.95 24.45 -15.45
C LYS A 315 31.32 24.14 -14.84
N ALA A 316 32.27 25.05 -15.00
CA ALA A 316 33.59 24.92 -14.41
C ALA A 316 33.54 24.86 -12.87
N LEU A 317 32.61 25.58 -12.23
CA LEU A 317 32.42 25.58 -10.78
C LEU A 317 31.98 24.21 -10.24
N ILE A 318 31.11 23.50 -10.97
CA ILE A 318 30.62 22.17 -10.57
C ILE A 318 31.49 21.03 -11.11
N GLY A 319 32.55 21.33 -11.86
CA GLY A 319 33.49 20.34 -12.40
C GLY A 319 33.02 19.63 -13.67
N GLU A 320 32.06 20.22 -14.41
CA GLU A 320 31.66 19.80 -15.76
C GLU A 320 32.51 20.44 -16.87
#